data_AF-A0A8C5EZA5-F1
#
_entry.id   AF-A0A8C5EZA5-F1
#
_cell.length_a   1.000
_cell.length_b   1.000
_cell.length_c   1.000
_cell.angle_alpha   90.00
_cell.angle_beta   90.00
_cell.angle_gamma   90.00
#
_symmetry.space_group_name_H-M   'P 1'
#
loop_
_entity.id
_entity.type
_entity.pdbx_description
1 polymer ?
#
loop_
_entity_poly.entity_id
_entity_poly.type
_entity_poly.pdbx_seq_one_letter_code
_entity_poly.pdbx_strand_id
1 'polypeptide(L)'
;MAEKFDNLEEHLEKFIEKHSTVGIIVSDFQPSSQTGLNQKLNFMISGLQDIEKCRQQLHEINVPLEVFDYIDQGRNPQLYTKECLERALARNEQVKGKIDTMTKFKSLLISEVGKVFPEEMAKYKAIHGEDAPS
;
A
#
# COMPACT_ATOMS: atom_id res chain seq x y z
N MET A 1 10.03 10.79 -11.38
CA MET A 1 9.66 9.79 -10.34
C MET A 1 10.03 8.39 -10.80
N ALA A 2 9.71 8.00 -12.04
CA ALA A 2 10.23 6.77 -12.68
C ALA A 2 11.78 6.71 -12.71
N GLU A 3 12.44 7.79 -13.15
CA GLU A 3 13.92 7.89 -13.22
C GLU A 3 14.68 7.54 -11.92
N LYS A 4 14.03 7.65 -10.75
CA LYS A 4 14.67 7.28 -9.46
C LYS A 4 14.80 5.75 -9.29
N PHE A 5 13.93 4.99 -9.96
CA PHE A 5 13.90 3.53 -9.89
C PHE A 5 14.71 2.87 -10.99
N ASP A 6 14.82 3.52 -12.16
CA ASP A 6 15.52 2.98 -13.33
C ASP A 6 16.93 2.48 -12.98
N ASN A 7 17.67 3.25 -12.17
CA ASN A 7 19.01 2.86 -11.72
C ASN A 7 19.01 1.61 -10.83
N LEU A 8 18.07 1.50 -9.88
CA LEU A 8 17.96 0.31 -9.03
C LEU A 8 17.53 -0.91 -9.88
N GLU A 9 16.56 -0.72 -10.77
CA GLU A 9 16.05 -1.75 -11.66
C GLU A 9 17.16 -2.32 -12.55
N GLU A 10 17.95 -1.46 -13.19
CA GLU A 10 19.09 -1.87 -14.01
C GLU A 10 20.12 -2.70 -13.21
N HIS A 11 20.43 -2.29 -11.97
CA HIS A 11 21.36 -3.03 -11.13
C HIS A 11 20.77 -4.39 -10.68
N LEU A 12 19.48 -4.46 -10.38
CA LEU A 12 18.79 -5.70 -10.02
C LEU A 12 18.72 -6.67 -11.20
N GLU A 13 18.35 -6.21 -12.40
CA GLU A 13 18.32 -7.03 -13.61
C GLU A 13 19.69 -7.62 -13.92
N LYS A 14 20.73 -6.77 -13.91
CA LYS A 14 22.12 -7.21 -14.07
C LYS A 14 22.49 -8.23 -13.00
N PHE A 15 22.14 -8.00 -11.74
CA PHE A 15 22.46 -8.93 -10.65
C PHE A 15 21.79 -10.31 -10.85
N ILE A 16 20.51 -10.34 -11.23
CA ILE A 16 19.74 -11.57 -11.47
C ILE A 16 20.32 -12.36 -12.65
N GLU A 17 20.67 -11.69 -13.76
CA GLU A 17 21.30 -12.33 -14.93
C GLU A 17 22.65 -12.96 -14.55
N LYS A 18 23.44 -12.23 -13.76
CA LYS A 18 24.78 -12.66 -13.33
C LYS A 18 24.70 -13.81 -12.34
N HIS A 19 23.74 -13.80 -11.42
CA HIS A 19 23.41 -14.93 -10.54
C HIS A 19 23.04 -16.18 -11.36
N SER A 20 22.20 -16.02 -12.37
CA SER A 20 21.78 -17.14 -13.25
C SER A 20 22.98 -17.75 -13.98
N THR A 21 23.92 -16.92 -14.43
CA THR A 21 25.18 -17.39 -15.05
C THR A 21 26.04 -18.20 -14.06
N VAL A 22 26.14 -17.76 -12.79
CA VAL A 22 26.86 -18.53 -11.75
C VAL A 22 26.22 -19.90 -11.58
N GLY A 23 24.89 -19.95 -11.52
CA GLY A 23 24.14 -21.21 -11.42
C GLY A 23 24.48 -22.20 -12.55
N ILE A 24 24.62 -21.71 -13.79
CA ILE A 24 25.02 -22.54 -14.94
C ILE A 24 26.44 -23.09 -14.77
N ILE A 25 27.41 -22.22 -14.42
CA ILE A 25 28.82 -22.64 -14.24
C ILE A 25 28.96 -23.66 -13.11
N VAL A 26 28.22 -23.47 -12.01
CA VAL A 26 28.24 -24.39 -10.87
C VAL A 26 27.58 -25.73 -11.22
N SER A 27 26.54 -25.71 -12.07
CA SER A 27 25.82 -26.93 -12.48
C SER A 27 26.65 -27.82 -13.41
N ASP A 28 27.49 -27.24 -14.26
CA ASP A 28 28.43 -27.96 -15.13
C ASP A 28 29.88 -27.48 -14.90
N PHE A 29 30.35 -27.70 -13.67
CA PHE A 29 31.66 -27.22 -13.27
C PHE A 29 32.80 -28.02 -13.93
N GLN A 30 33.70 -27.31 -14.60
CA GLN A 30 34.96 -27.85 -15.12
C GLN A 30 36.15 -27.18 -14.41
N PRO A 31 37.28 -27.86 -14.17
CA PRO A 31 38.45 -27.24 -13.52
C PRO A 31 38.96 -25.97 -14.21
N SER A 32 38.83 -25.90 -15.55
CA SER A 32 39.14 -24.71 -16.35
C SER A 32 38.22 -23.51 -16.08
N SER A 33 37.01 -23.75 -15.55
CA SER A 33 36.00 -22.72 -15.25
C SER A 33 36.21 -22.02 -13.90
N GLN A 34 37.10 -22.54 -13.04
CA GLN A 34 37.35 -22.01 -11.68
C GLN A 34 37.65 -20.50 -11.68
N THR A 35 38.50 -20.04 -12.61
CA THR A 35 38.86 -18.62 -12.70
C THR A 35 37.65 -17.76 -13.06
N GLY A 36 36.82 -18.22 -14.00
CA GLY A 36 35.58 -17.54 -14.41
C GLY A 36 34.54 -17.51 -13.29
N LEU A 37 34.43 -18.60 -12.53
CA LEU A 37 33.57 -18.67 -11.34
C LEU A 37 34.01 -17.64 -10.28
N ASN A 38 35.30 -17.58 -9.95
CA ASN A 38 35.84 -16.64 -8.97
C ASN A 38 35.58 -15.17 -9.39
N GLN A 39 35.79 -14.85 -10.67
CA GLN A 39 35.46 -13.53 -11.20
C GLN A 39 33.98 -13.20 -11.04
N LYS A 40 33.10 -14.17 -11.32
CA LYS A 40 31.65 -13.98 -11.22
C LYS A 40 31.17 -13.86 -9.78
N LEU A 41 31.77 -14.60 -8.84
CA LEU A 41 31.49 -14.46 -7.40
C LEU A 41 31.92 -13.08 -6.89
N ASN A 42 33.09 -12.58 -7.30
CA ASN A 42 33.49 -11.21 -6.98
C ASN A 42 32.52 -10.19 -7.55
N PHE A 43 32.02 -10.40 -8.77
CA PHE A 43 30.97 -9.56 -9.35
C PHE A 43 29.68 -9.60 -8.52
N MET A 44 29.27 -10.77 -8.01
CA MET A 44 28.09 -10.87 -7.12
C MET A 44 28.27 -10.04 -5.84
N ILE A 45 29.46 -10.07 -5.25
CA ILE A 45 29.77 -9.26 -4.06
C ILE A 45 29.69 -7.76 -4.39
N SER A 46 30.31 -7.33 -5.47
CA SER A 46 30.25 -5.93 -5.92
C SER A 46 28.83 -5.51 -6.30
N GLY A 47 28.06 -6.37 -6.95
CA GLY A 47 26.67 -6.12 -7.32
C GLY A 47 25.77 -5.88 -6.10
N LEU A 48 25.93 -6.66 -5.04
CA LEU A 48 25.22 -6.42 -3.77
C LEU A 48 25.60 -5.06 -3.14
N GLN A 49 26.88 -4.68 -3.22
CA GLN A 49 27.33 -3.37 -2.74
C GLN A 49 26.76 -2.22 -3.55
N ASP A 50 26.63 -2.39 -4.87
CA ASP A 50 26.07 -1.36 -5.75
C ASP A 50 24.56 -1.21 -5.53
N ILE A 51 23.83 -2.31 -5.32
CA ILE A 51 22.41 -2.28 -4.92
C ILE A 51 22.23 -1.54 -3.58
N GLU A 52 23.08 -1.78 -2.58
CA GLU A 52 22.99 -1.05 -1.31
C GLU A 52 23.24 0.45 -1.48
N LYS A 53 24.13 0.87 -2.40
CA LYS A 53 24.34 2.31 -2.68
C LYS A 53 23.09 2.96 -3.29
N CYS A 54 22.33 2.23 -4.11
CA CYS A 54 21.07 2.74 -4.67
C CYS A 54 20.03 3.08 -3.60
N ARG A 55 20.10 2.46 -2.41
CA ARG A 55 19.18 2.71 -1.28
C ARG A 55 19.11 4.20 -0.91
N GLN A 56 20.22 4.93 -0.98
CA GLN A 56 20.25 6.36 -0.62
C GLN A 56 19.30 7.21 -1.48
N GLN A 57 19.06 6.79 -2.73
CA GLN A 57 18.19 7.51 -3.67
C GLN A 57 16.69 7.25 -3.39
N LEU A 58 16.37 6.24 -2.56
CA LEU A 58 15.01 5.74 -2.32
C LEU A 58 14.53 5.95 -0.87
N HIS A 59 15.25 6.76 -0.08
CA HIS A 59 14.98 6.94 1.36
C HIS A 59 13.58 7.50 1.69
N GLU A 60 12.93 8.20 0.76
CA GLU A 60 11.59 8.76 0.96
C GLU A 60 10.47 7.74 0.70
N ILE A 61 10.81 6.53 0.28
CA ILE A 61 9.85 5.54 -0.21
C ILE A 61 9.56 4.52 0.89
N ASN A 62 8.32 4.50 1.35
CA ASN A 62 7.82 3.52 2.31
C ASN A 62 6.97 2.48 1.59
N VAL A 63 7.33 1.22 1.76
CA VAL A 63 6.56 0.08 1.24
C VAL A 63 5.72 -0.49 2.39
N PRO A 64 4.39 -0.57 2.25
CA PRO A 64 3.53 -1.22 3.25
C PRO A 64 3.95 -2.66 3.48
N LEU A 65 3.97 -3.10 4.74
CA LEU A 65 4.46 -4.44 5.09
C LEU A 65 3.57 -5.54 4.51
N GLU A 66 2.28 -5.27 4.39
CA GLU A 66 1.27 -6.16 3.83
C GLU A 66 1.55 -6.50 2.36
N VAL A 67 2.34 -5.68 1.65
CA VAL A 67 2.73 -5.96 0.27
C VAL A 67 3.72 -7.14 0.21
N PHE A 68 4.54 -7.35 1.24
CA PHE A 68 5.48 -8.48 1.28
C PHE A 68 4.75 -9.82 1.27
N ASP A 69 3.60 -9.92 1.95
CA ASP A 69 2.78 -11.14 1.93
C ASP A 69 2.34 -11.53 0.51
N TYR A 70 2.09 -10.56 -0.37
CA TYR A 70 1.76 -10.82 -1.77
C TYR A 70 2.97 -11.36 -2.52
N ILE A 71 4.14 -10.75 -2.31
CA ILE A 71 5.40 -11.13 -2.95
C ILE A 71 5.80 -12.55 -2.54
N ASP A 72 5.79 -12.85 -1.23
CA ASP A 72 6.19 -14.14 -0.67
C ASP A 72 5.28 -15.29 -1.16
N GLN A 73 4.01 -14.99 -1.43
CA GLN A 73 3.05 -15.93 -2.00
C GLN A 73 3.08 -16.00 -3.54
N GLY A 74 3.96 -15.23 -4.19
CA GLY A 74 4.04 -15.15 -5.66
C GLY A 74 2.82 -14.49 -6.32
N ARG A 75 2.05 -13.70 -5.57
CA ARG A 75 0.89 -12.94 -6.05
C ARG A 75 1.32 -11.57 -6.56
N ASN A 76 0.55 -10.98 -7.48
CA ASN A 76 0.82 -9.63 -7.98
C ASN A 76 0.63 -8.59 -6.86
N PRO A 77 1.66 -7.80 -6.49
CA PRO A 77 1.57 -6.73 -5.49
C PRO A 77 0.52 -5.66 -5.77
N GLN A 78 0.17 -5.42 -7.04
CA GLN A 78 -0.87 -4.45 -7.41
C GLN A 78 -2.25 -4.83 -6.89
N LEU A 79 -2.48 -6.11 -6.57
CA LEU A 79 -3.71 -6.55 -5.92
C LEU A 79 -3.89 -5.92 -4.55
N TYR A 80 -2.80 -5.69 -3.79
CA TYR A 80 -2.87 -4.96 -2.53
C TYR A 80 -3.45 -3.55 -2.73
N THR A 81 -2.95 -2.82 -3.73
CA THR A 81 -3.43 -1.48 -4.07
C THR A 81 -4.91 -1.50 -4.44
N LYS A 82 -5.32 -2.46 -5.28
CA LYS A 82 -6.72 -2.64 -5.66
C LYS A 82 -7.61 -2.89 -4.43
N GLU A 83 -7.25 -3.87 -3.59
CA GLU A 83 -8.04 -4.20 -2.41
C GLU A 83 -8.08 -3.05 -1.39
N CYS A 84 -7.00 -2.28 -1.26
CA CYS A 84 -6.95 -1.12 -0.38
C CYS A 84 -7.96 -0.05 -0.84
N LEU A 85 -8.02 0.22 -2.16
CA LEU A 85 -8.99 1.13 -2.75
C LEU A 85 -10.43 0.61 -2.57
N GLU A 86 -10.66 -0.68 -2.80
CA GLU A 86 -11.98 -1.31 -2.62
C GLU A 86 -12.44 -1.25 -1.15
N ARG A 87 -11.55 -1.53 -0.19
CA ARG A 87 -11.83 -1.39 1.25
C ARG A 87 -12.12 0.05 1.63
N ALA A 88 -11.38 1.01 1.09
CA ALA A 88 -11.60 2.43 1.35
C ALA A 88 -12.96 2.89 0.82
N LEU A 89 -13.33 2.47 -0.39
CA LEU A 89 -14.63 2.75 -0.99
C LEU A 89 -15.77 2.15 -0.16
N ALA A 90 -15.70 0.85 0.16
CA ALA A 90 -16.72 0.17 0.95
C ALA A 90 -16.89 0.81 2.34
N ARG A 91 -15.77 1.21 2.98
CA ARG A 91 -15.80 1.92 4.27
C ARG A 91 -16.44 3.31 4.14
N ASN A 92 -16.16 4.03 3.06
CA ASN A 92 -16.77 5.34 2.80
C ASN A 92 -18.29 5.22 2.64
N GLU A 93 -18.75 4.30 1.79
CA GLU A 93 -20.18 4.03 1.59
C GLU A 93 -20.87 3.61 2.89
N GLN A 94 -20.24 2.73 3.68
CA GLN A 94 -20.76 2.31 4.97
C GLN A 94 -20.88 3.50 5.95
N VAL A 95 -19.86 4.36 6.04
CA VAL A 95 -19.88 5.53 6.92
C VAL A 95 -20.94 6.53 6.46
N LYS A 96 -21.06 6.77 5.16
CA LYS A 96 -22.12 7.61 4.58
C LYS A 96 -23.51 7.08 4.94
N GLY A 97 -23.76 5.78 4.75
CA GLY A 97 -25.05 5.18 5.12
C GLY A 97 -25.38 5.30 6.62
N LYS A 98 -24.37 5.23 7.50
CA LYS A 98 -24.54 5.49 8.94
C LYS A 98 -24.90 6.95 9.22
N ILE A 99 -24.24 7.90 8.56
CA ILE A 99 -24.55 9.33 8.67
C ILE A 99 -26.00 9.57 8.23
N ASP A 100 -26.37 9.11 7.03
CA ASP A 100 -27.72 9.30 6.48
C ASP A 100 -28.79 8.71 7.39
N THR A 101 -28.56 7.51 7.93
CA THR A 101 -29.49 6.85 8.86
C THR A 101 -29.61 7.64 10.16
N MET A 102 -28.50 8.11 10.72
CA MET A 102 -28.49 8.88 11.96
C MET A 102 -29.18 10.24 11.79
N THR A 103 -28.93 10.92 10.66
CA THR A 103 -29.60 12.18 10.30
C THR A 103 -31.10 11.96 10.17
N LYS A 104 -31.54 10.90 9.46
CA LYS A 104 -32.96 10.56 9.33
C LYS A 104 -33.60 10.22 10.68
N PHE A 105 -32.91 9.45 11.52
CA PHE A 105 -33.39 9.11 12.86
C PHE A 105 -33.57 10.37 13.72
N LYS A 106 -32.57 11.27 13.73
CA LYS A 106 -32.64 12.56 14.42
C LYS A 106 -33.87 13.36 13.96
N SER A 107 -34.11 13.48 12.66
CA SER A 107 -35.26 14.20 12.12
C SER A 107 -36.60 13.61 12.57
N LEU A 108 -36.74 12.28 12.53
CA LEU A 108 -37.95 11.60 12.98
C LEU A 108 -38.16 11.76 14.49
N LEU A 109 -37.10 11.62 15.28
CA LEU A 109 -37.16 11.79 16.73
C LEU A 109 -37.61 13.21 17.11
N ILE A 110 -37.03 14.24 16.47
CA ILE A 110 -37.43 15.64 16.66
C ILE A 110 -38.91 15.84 16.32
N SER A 111 -39.39 15.21 15.24
CA SER A 111 -40.80 15.29 14.84
C SER A 111 -41.74 14.66 15.87
N GLU A 112 -41.44 13.44 16.33
CA GLU A 112 -42.30 12.74 17.31
C GLU A 112 -42.26 13.40 18.69
N VAL A 113 -41.08 13.80 19.18
CA VAL A 113 -40.96 14.52 20.46
C VAL A 113 -41.69 15.87 20.37
N GLY A 114 -41.64 16.55 19.23
CA GLY A 114 -42.37 17.80 19.00
C GLY A 114 -43.90 17.65 19.07
N LYS A 115 -44.44 16.46 18.80
CA LYS A 115 -45.89 16.18 18.96
C LYS A 115 -46.27 15.99 20.43
N VAL A 116 -45.40 15.39 21.23
CA VAL A 116 -45.68 15.03 22.63
C VAL A 116 -45.31 16.16 23.60
N PHE A 117 -44.23 16.90 23.33
CA PHE A 117 -43.64 17.93 24.20
C PHE A 117 -43.31 19.22 23.42
N PRO A 118 -44.34 19.99 23.00
CA PRO A 118 -44.14 21.14 22.11
C PRO A 118 -43.37 22.30 22.75
N GLU A 119 -43.56 22.57 24.04
CA GLU A 119 -42.88 23.68 24.74
C GLU A 119 -41.39 23.39 24.96
N GLU A 120 -41.05 22.15 25.36
CA GLU A 120 -39.67 21.68 25.51
C GLU A 120 -38.95 21.69 24.17
N MET A 121 -39.62 21.28 23.08
CA MET A 121 -39.02 21.34 21.75
C MET A 121 -38.80 22.76 21.23
N ALA A 122 -39.67 23.71 21.59
CA ALA A 122 -39.45 25.12 21.27
C ALA A 122 -38.19 25.65 21.95
N LYS A 123 -37.97 25.30 23.24
CA LYS A 123 -36.74 25.63 23.98
C LYS A 123 -35.50 24.96 23.37
N TYR A 124 -35.59 23.67 23.01
CA TYR A 124 -34.49 22.96 22.35
C TYR A 124 -34.07 23.60 21.02
N LYS A 125 -35.04 23.93 20.15
CA LYS A 125 -34.78 24.61 18.87
C LYS A 125 -34.17 26.00 19.06
N ALA A 126 -34.55 26.73 20.11
CA ALA A 126 -33.98 28.04 20.40
C ALA A 126 -32.49 27.99 20.80
N ILE A 127 -32.04 26.89 21.42
CA ILE A 127 -30.63 26.72 21.87
C ILE A 127 -29.75 26.18 20.73
N HIS A 128 -30.27 25.29 19.89
CA HIS A 128 -29.48 24.62 18.85
C HIS A 128 -29.64 25.23 17.45
N GLY A 129 -30.45 26.29 17.32
CA GLY A 129 -30.79 26.89 16.03
C GLY A 129 -31.64 25.97 15.16
N GLU A 130 -32.24 26.52 14.09
CA GLU A 130 -32.66 25.68 12.96
C GLU A 130 -31.41 25.19 12.22
N ASP A 131 -30.63 24.31 12.86
CA ASP A 131 -29.80 23.37 12.11
C ASP A 131 -30.77 22.37 11.46
N ALA A 132 -31.50 22.88 10.47
CA ALA A 132 -32.28 22.10 9.55
C ALA A 132 -31.31 21.13 8.88
N PRO A 133 -31.47 19.82 9.08
CA PRO A 133 -30.59 18.85 8.45
C PRO A 133 -30.78 18.96 6.93
N SER A 134 -29.68 19.22 6.22
CA SER A 134 -29.59 18.95 4.78
C SER A 134 -29.70 17.45 4.51
#